data_AF-A0A1E7JCZ3-F1
#
_entry.id   AF-A0A1E7JCZ3-F1
#
_cell.length_a   1.000
_cell.length_b   1.000
_cell.length_c   1.000
_cell.angle_alpha   90.00
_cell.angle_beta   90.00
_cell.angle_gamma   90.00
#
_symmetry.space_group_name_H-M   'P 1'
#
loop_
_entity.id
_entity.type
_entity.pdbx_description
1 polymer ?
#
loop_
_entity_poly.entity_id
_entity_poly.type
_entity_poly.pdbx_seq_one_letter_code
_entity_poly.pdbx_strand_id
1 'polypeptide(L)'
;MNRHDYIVYSIENVYMRITSVFDRCLRLSNLVFDIGIPDKECRESTIIQNVKIKNTTVARTLKDLNRFVSSFRQVRNEVAHSKCFSDRSLNEMQGFYYLIDAGEPEMKKFQRVFKVEADNYVKEKKRELLEKVQQLEQHVESYFVAISQRVTGLIEQETRR
;
A
#
# COMPACT_ATOMS: atom_id res chain seq x y z
N MET A 1 11.92 7.55 -20.56
CA MET A 1 11.20 6.56 -19.73
C MET A 1 10.72 5.48 -20.67
N ASN A 2 11.33 4.31 -20.59
CA ASN A 2 10.94 3.18 -21.43
C ASN A 2 9.82 2.38 -20.75
N ARG A 3 9.34 1.35 -21.44
CA ARG A 3 8.21 0.55 -20.96
C ARG A 3 8.54 -0.20 -19.65
N HIS A 4 9.78 -0.64 -19.48
CA HIS A 4 10.24 -1.24 -18.22
C HIS A 4 10.11 -0.23 -17.06
N ASP A 5 10.64 0.99 -17.24
CA ASP A 5 10.57 2.03 -16.20
C ASP A 5 9.13 2.33 -15.79
N TYR A 6 8.21 2.34 -16.76
CA TYR A 6 6.79 2.56 -16.49
C TYR A 6 6.15 1.43 -15.66
N ILE A 7 6.54 0.17 -15.92
CA ILE A 7 6.07 -1.00 -15.18
C ILE A 7 6.59 -0.95 -13.74
N VAL A 8 7.90 -0.71 -13.56
CA VAL A 8 8.54 -0.51 -12.25
C VAL A 8 7.81 0.56 -11.46
N TYR A 9 7.70 1.76 -12.04
CA TYR A 9 7.03 2.91 -11.43
C TYR A 9 5.60 2.57 -11.00
N SER A 10 4.84 1.86 -11.84
CA SER A 10 3.46 1.49 -11.53
C SER A 10 3.38 0.56 -10.32
N ILE A 11 4.26 -0.44 -10.23
CA ILE A 11 4.31 -1.40 -9.12
C ILE A 11 4.72 -0.70 -7.81
N GLU A 12 5.77 0.10 -7.87
CA GLU A 12 6.25 0.90 -6.74
C GLU A 12 5.16 1.79 -6.15
N ASN A 13 4.42 2.47 -7.03
CA ASN A 13 3.31 3.33 -6.63
C ASN A 13 2.20 2.58 -5.89
N VAL A 14 1.90 1.33 -6.27
CA VAL A 14 0.91 0.53 -5.56
C VAL A 14 1.40 0.22 -4.15
N TYR A 15 2.65 -0.25 -3.99
CA TYR A 15 3.20 -0.54 -2.67
C TYR A 15 3.26 0.69 -1.76
N MET A 16 3.67 1.84 -2.28
CA MET A 16 3.68 3.11 -1.55
C MET A 16 2.27 3.50 -1.08
N ARG A 17 1.25 3.28 -1.91
CA ARG A 17 -0.15 3.60 -1.57
C ARG A 17 -0.72 2.63 -0.53
N ILE A 18 -0.45 1.33 -0.65
CA ILE A 18 -0.88 0.33 0.34
C ILE A 18 -0.42 0.72 1.74
N THR A 19 0.85 1.09 1.90
CA THR A 19 1.36 1.49 3.22
C THR A 19 0.78 2.83 3.69
N SER A 20 0.58 3.77 2.78
CA SER A 20 0.04 5.10 3.10
C SER A 20 -1.42 5.07 3.56
N VAL A 21 -2.20 4.06 3.15
CA VAL A 21 -3.60 3.90 3.61
C VAL A 21 -3.64 3.70 5.13
N PHE A 22 -2.75 2.88 5.68
CA PHE A 22 -2.70 2.66 7.12
C PHE A 22 -2.34 3.94 7.89
N ASP A 23 -1.38 4.72 7.39
CA ASP A 23 -1.02 6.00 8.01
C ASP A 23 -2.22 6.98 8.03
N ARG A 24 -3.06 6.96 6.99
CA ARG A 24 -4.30 7.75 6.96
C ARG A 24 -5.33 7.27 7.96
N CYS A 25 -5.48 5.96 8.16
CA CYS A 25 -6.33 5.40 9.21
C CYS A 25 -5.86 5.87 10.60
N LEU A 26 -4.56 5.84 10.89
CA LEU A 26 -4.03 6.34 12.17
C LEU A 26 -4.34 7.82 12.40
N ARG A 27 -4.14 8.66 11.37
CA ARG A 27 -4.47 10.09 11.44
C ARG A 27 -5.97 10.33 11.62
N LEU A 28 -6.81 9.57 10.92
CA LEU A 28 -8.26 9.65 11.10
C LEU A 28 -8.66 9.29 12.54
N SER A 29 -8.09 8.22 13.10
CA SER A 29 -8.32 7.85 14.51
C SER A 29 -7.88 8.96 15.47
N ASN A 30 -6.71 9.57 15.23
CA ASN A 30 -6.21 10.69 16.04
C ASN A 30 -7.19 11.88 16.05
N LEU A 31 -7.77 12.20 14.89
CA LEU A 31 -8.74 13.28 14.73
C LEU A 31 -10.11 12.94 15.33
N VAL A 32 -10.69 11.78 14.98
CA VAL A 32 -12.05 11.37 15.40
C VAL A 32 -12.14 11.25 16.92
N PHE A 33 -11.09 10.77 17.57
CA PHE A 33 -11.08 10.62 19.03
C PHE A 33 -10.47 11.82 19.75
N ASP A 34 -10.10 12.89 19.04
CA ASP A 34 -9.46 14.09 19.60
C ASP A 34 -8.32 13.72 20.57
N ILE A 35 -7.35 12.94 20.05
CA ILE A 35 -6.25 12.43 20.87
C ILE A 35 -5.13 13.47 21.01
N GLY A 36 -4.96 14.33 20.00
CA GLY A 36 -4.00 15.43 20.03
C GLY A 36 -2.54 15.02 19.81
N ILE A 37 -2.27 13.86 19.21
CA ILE A 37 -0.89 13.44 18.90
C ILE A 37 -0.40 14.17 17.63
N PRO A 38 0.80 14.76 17.62
CA PRO A 38 1.37 15.34 16.41
C PRO A 38 1.57 14.29 15.31
N ASP A 39 1.40 14.70 14.04
CA ASP A 39 1.53 13.81 12.87
C ASP A 39 2.80 12.94 12.86
N LYS A 40 3.93 13.47 13.35
CA LYS A 40 5.22 12.76 13.41
C LYS A 40 5.25 11.61 14.43
N GLU A 41 4.38 11.66 15.43
CA GLU A 41 4.29 10.71 16.53
C GLU A 41 3.04 9.82 16.44
N CYS A 42 2.24 10.00 15.39
CA CYS A 42 1.02 9.25 15.10
C CYS A 42 1.38 7.82 14.63
N ARG A 43 1.89 7.03 15.56
CA ARG A 43 2.25 5.63 15.40
C ARG A 43 1.13 4.77 15.97
N GLU A 44 0.99 3.56 15.41
CA GLU A 44 0.04 2.56 15.90
C GLU A 44 0.15 2.37 17.42
N SER A 45 1.36 2.17 17.94
CA SER A 45 1.62 1.96 19.38
C SER A 45 1.04 3.06 20.26
N THR A 46 1.12 4.32 19.82
CA THR A 46 0.64 5.48 20.57
C THR A 46 -0.89 5.57 20.53
N ILE A 47 -1.49 5.33 19.34
CA ILE A 47 -2.94 5.42 19.13
C ILE A 47 -3.67 4.29 19.88
N ILE A 48 -3.21 3.04 19.77
CA ILE A 48 -3.91 1.89 20.36
C ILE A 48 -3.81 1.84 21.90
N GLN A 49 -2.83 2.52 22.48
CA GLN A 49 -2.65 2.61 23.94
C GLN A 49 -3.45 3.75 24.57
N ASN A 50 -3.95 4.69 23.77
CA ASN A 50 -4.73 5.82 24.27
C ASN A 50 -6.01 5.36 24.96
N VAL A 51 -6.37 5.97 26.10
CA VAL A 51 -7.54 5.59 26.91
C VAL A 51 -8.87 5.60 26.16
N LYS A 52 -9.02 6.43 25.12
CA LYS A 52 -10.25 6.53 24.31
C LYS A 52 -10.43 5.36 23.33
N ILE A 53 -9.32 4.73 22.92
CA ILE A 53 -9.26 3.65 21.92
C ILE A 53 -8.89 2.30 22.54
N LYS A 54 -8.12 2.30 23.62
CA LYS A 54 -7.62 1.09 24.28
C LYS A 54 -8.77 0.13 24.59
N ASN A 55 -8.56 -1.15 24.30
CA ASN A 55 -9.54 -2.23 24.48
C ASN A 55 -10.84 -2.10 23.67
N THR A 56 -10.89 -1.23 22.67
CA THR A 56 -12.04 -1.14 21.74
C THR A 56 -11.83 -1.98 20.48
N THR A 57 -12.92 -2.20 19.73
CA THR A 57 -12.86 -2.81 18.40
C THR A 57 -11.98 -2.03 17.44
N VAL A 58 -11.93 -0.69 17.56
CA VAL A 58 -11.05 0.17 16.74
C VAL A 58 -9.57 -0.18 16.97
N ALA A 59 -9.16 -0.42 18.22
CA ALA A 59 -7.79 -0.84 18.50
C ALA A 59 -7.45 -2.19 17.86
N ARG A 60 -8.41 -3.11 17.80
CA ARG A 60 -8.23 -4.42 17.16
C ARG A 60 -8.09 -4.27 15.65
N THR A 61 -9.00 -3.54 14.99
CA THR A 61 -8.95 -3.36 13.53
C THR A 61 -7.71 -2.60 13.07
N LEU A 62 -7.22 -1.62 13.85
CA LEU A 62 -5.94 -0.96 13.60
C LEU A 62 -4.74 -1.92 13.70
N LYS A 63 -4.73 -2.84 14.66
CA LYS A 63 -3.67 -3.87 14.77
C LYS A 63 -3.70 -4.83 13.58
N ASP A 64 -4.88 -5.23 13.13
CA ASP A 64 -5.04 -6.12 11.99
C ASP A 64 -4.57 -5.44 10.69
N LEU A 65 -4.95 -4.18 10.48
CA LEU A 65 -4.44 -3.33 9.40
C LEU A 65 -2.91 -3.21 9.46
N ASN A 66 -2.35 -2.93 10.64
CA ASN A 66 -0.90 -2.82 10.81
C ASN A 66 -0.18 -4.13 10.45
N ARG A 67 -0.72 -5.27 10.89
CA ARG A 67 -0.17 -6.59 10.59
C ARG A 67 -0.17 -6.84 9.08
N PHE A 68 -1.28 -6.57 8.42
CA PHE A 68 -1.38 -6.69 6.96
C PHE A 68 -0.37 -5.80 6.26
N VAL A 69 -0.34 -4.51 6.58
CA VAL A 69 0.53 -3.51 5.94
C VAL A 69 2.02 -3.75 6.23
N SER A 70 2.35 -4.32 7.39
CA SER A 70 3.74 -4.60 7.77
C SER A 70 4.45 -5.54 6.79
N SER A 71 3.72 -6.44 6.14
CA SER A 71 4.28 -7.34 5.10
C SER A 71 4.81 -6.58 3.86
N PHE A 72 4.33 -5.36 3.61
CA PHE A 72 4.74 -4.54 2.46
C PHE A 72 5.78 -3.47 2.82
N ARG A 73 6.08 -3.28 4.11
CA ARG A 73 7.01 -2.23 4.56
C ARG A 73 8.42 -2.44 4.02
N GLN A 74 8.88 -3.67 3.93
CA GLN A 74 10.20 -3.97 3.38
C GLN A 74 10.30 -3.51 1.92
N VAL A 75 9.36 -3.96 1.07
CA VAL A 75 9.32 -3.57 -0.35
C VAL A 75 9.21 -2.06 -0.48
N ARG A 76 8.34 -1.41 0.31
CA ARG A 76 8.23 0.05 0.35
C ARG A 76 9.57 0.71 0.70
N ASN A 77 10.24 0.24 1.74
CA ASN A 77 11.50 0.82 2.21
C ASN A 77 12.60 0.66 1.15
N GLU A 78 12.68 -0.49 0.49
CA GLU A 78 13.62 -0.73 -0.61
C GLU A 78 13.39 0.30 -1.74
N VAL A 79 12.14 0.45 -2.18
CA VAL A 79 11.72 1.44 -3.18
C VAL A 79 12.05 2.87 -2.75
N ALA A 80 11.73 3.25 -1.51
CA ALA A 80 11.94 4.60 -0.99
C ALA A 80 13.43 4.93 -0.80
N HIS A 81 14.27 3.95 -0.48
CA HIS A 81 15.73 4.10 -0.34
C HIS A 81 16.48 3.93 -1.67
N SER A 82 15.82 4.22 -2.79
CA SER A 82 16.41 4.27 -4.14
C SER A 82 16.87 2.93 -4.71
N LYS A 83 16.44 1.79 -4.14
CA LYS A 83 16.48 0.52 -4.86
C LYS A 83 15.17 0.41 -5.63
N CYS A 84 15.21 0.67 -6.93
CA CYS A 84 14.05 0.41 -7.79
C CYS A 84 13.50 -0.98 -7.51
N PHE A 85 12.18 -1.14 -7.60
CA PHE A 85 11.56 -2.45 -7.49
C PHE A 85 12.25 -3.41 -8.46
N SER A 86 12.82 -4.48 -7.90
CA SER A 86 13.60 -5.46 -8.64
C SER A 86 12.98 -6.83 -8.48
N ASP A 87 12.77 -7.47 -9.61
CA ASP A 87 12.21 -8.81 -9.75
C ASP A 87 12.97 -9.48 -10.88
N ARG A 88 13.26 -10.77 -10.76
CA ARG A 88 14.07 -11.51 -11.72
C ARG A 88 13.53 -11.37 -13.14
N SER A 89 12.23 -11.58 -13.34
CA SER A 89 11.61 -11.46 -14.66
C SER A 89 11.64 -10.02 -15.19
N LEU A 90 11.57 -9.03 -14.30
CA LEU A 90 11.63 -7.62 -14.67
C LEU A 90 13.06 -7.21 -15.08
N ASN A 91 14.06 -7.70 -14.36
CA ASN A 91 15.48 -7.47 -14.64
C ASN A 91 15.88 -8.10 -15.99
N GLU A 92 15.36 -9.29 -16.31
CA GLU A 92 15.59 -9.95 -17.60
C GLU A 92 15.02 -9.10 -18.76
N MET A 93 13.83 -8.51 -18.58
CA MET A 93 13.25 -7.57 -19.55
C MET A 93 13.99 -6.23 -19.63
N GLN A 94 14.61 -5.76 -18.55
CA GLN A 94 15.34 -4.49 -18.52
C GLN A 94 16.46 -4.44 -19.57
N GLY A 95 17.26 -5.52 -19.67
CA GLY A 95 18.34 -5.61 -20.64
C GLY A 95 17.84 -5.50 -22.08
N PHE A 96 16.68 -6.07 -22.37
CA PHE A 96 16.06 -5.96 -23.69
C PHE A 96 15.65 -4.53 -24.04
N TYR A 97 14.94 -3.85 -23.13
CA TYR A 97 14.52 -2.47 -23.38
C TYR A 97 15.70 -1.53 -23.53
N TYR A 98 16.78 -1.75 -22.76
CA TYR A 98 18.01 -1.00 -22.91
C TYR A 98 18.64 -1.15 -24.31
N LEU A 99 18.72 -2.38 -24.83
CA LEU A 99 19.30 -2.63 -26.16
C LEU A 99 18.42 -2.09 -27.29
N ILE A 100 17.09 -2.13 -27.14
CA ILE A 100 16.18 -1.45 -28.07
C ILE A 100 16.42 0.06 -28.07
N ASP A 101 16.50 0.67 -26.89
CA ASP A 101 16.68 2.12 -26.75
C ASP A 101 18.06 2.55 -27.28
N ALA A 102 19.08 1.69 -27.17
CA ALA A 102 20.42 1.89 -27.75
C ALA A 102 20.43 1.80 -29.29
N GLY A 103 19.34 1.38 -29.93
CA GLY A 103 19.21 1.35 -31.38
C GLY A 103 19.72 0.08 -32.05
N GLU A 104 19.96 -1.00 -31.30
CA GLU A 104 20.50 -2.26 -31.82
C GLU A 104 19.54 -2.91 -32.84
N PRO A 105 19.91 -3.00 -34.14
CA PRO A 105 18.99 -3.41 -35.20
C PRO A 105 18.51 -4.85 -35.07
N GLU A 106 19.35 -5.74 -34.53
CA GLU A 106 19.04 -7.16 -34.36
C GLU A 106 17.93 -7.38 -33.33
N MET A 107 17.86 -6.51 -32.32
CA MET A 107 16.90 -6.62 -31.22
C MET A 107 15.47 -6.27 -31.65
N LYS A 108 15.30 -5.48 -32.72
CA LYS A 108 13.99 -5.17 -33.29
C LYS A 108 13.22 -6.42 -33.72
N LYS A 109 13.93 -7.49 -34.14
CA LYS A 109 13.31 -8.76 -34.54
C LYS A 109 12.61 -9.46 -33.38
N PHE A 110 13.08 -9.26 -32.15
CA PHE A 110 12.52 -9.87 -30.94
C PHE A 110 11.50 -8.98 -30.23
N GLN A 111 11.26 -7.75 -30.71
CA GLN A 111 10.36 -6.78 -30.08
C GLN A 111 8.96 -7.33 -29.79
N ARG A 112 8.42 -8.16 -30.70
CA ARG A 112 7.11 -8.78 -30.50
C ARG A 112 7.11 -9.79 -29.35
N VAL A 113 8.17 -10.58 -29.21
CA VAL A 113 8.30 -11.61 -28.16
C VAL A 113 8.34 -10.95 -26.79
N PHE A 114 9.26 -10.00 -26.60
CA PHE A 114 9.39 -9.28 -25.33
C PHE A 114 8.19 -8.40 -25.01
N LYS A 115 7.48 -7.88 -26.03
CA LYS A 115 6.20 -7.20 -25.80
C LYS A 115 5.18 -8.16 -25.18
N VAL A 116 5.03 -9.37 -25.74
CA VAL A 116 4.11 -10.39 -25.20
C VAL A 116 4.53 -10.81 -23.80
N GLU A 117 5.82 -10.99 -23.55
CA GLU A 117 6.35 -11.32 -22.23
C GLU A 117 6.05 -10.21 -21.20
N ALA A 118 6.29 -8.95 -21.55
CA ALA A 118 5.95 -7.82 -20.71
C ALA A 118 4.44 -7.68 -20.48
N ASP A 119 3.61 -7.93 -21.50
CA ASP A 119 2.14 -7.93 -21.36
C ASP A 119 1.70 -9.04 -20.37
N ASN A 120 2.28 -10.24 -20.48
CA ASN A 120 2.01 -11.35 -19.57
C ASN A 120 2.46 -11.03 -18.14
N TYR A 121 3.66 -10.49 -17.97
CA TYR A 121 4.16 -10.07 -16.65
C TYR A 121 3.23 -9.05 -16.00
N VAL A 122 2.84 -8.01 -16.75
CA VAL A 122 1.91 -6.98 -16.26
C VAL A 122 0.57 -7.58 -15.87
N LYS A 123 0.04 -8.52 -16.65
CA LYS A 123 -1.23 -9.20 -16.37
C LYS A 123 -1.17 -9.98 -15.06
N GLU A 124 -0.13 -10.78 -14.86
CA GLU A 124 0.03 -11.58 -13.66
C GLU A 124 0.28 -10.70 -12.43
N LYS A 125 1.16 -9.70 -12.55
CA LYS A 125 1.44 -8.77 -11.46
C LYS A 125 0.23 -7.93 -11.07
N LYS A 126 -0.58 -7.52 -12.05
CA LYS A 126 -1.84 -6.83 -11.80
C LYS A 126 -2.80 -7.70 -11.00
N ARG A 127 -2.92 -9.00 -11.32
CA ARG A 127 -3.77 -9.93 -10.56
C ARG A 127 -3.30 -10.04 -9.11
N GLU A 128 -2.01 -10.29 -8.90
CA GLU A 128 -1.41 -10.38 -7.57
C GLU A 128 -1.63 -9.12 -6.73
N LEU A 129 -1.38 -7.94 -7.32
CA LEU A 129 -1.56 -6.67 -6.62
C LEU A 129 -3.04 -6.36 -6.37
N LEU A 130 -3.94 -6.74 -7.28
CA LEU A 130 -5.38 -6.55 -7.09
C LEU A 130 -5.89 -7.36 -5.90
N GLU A 131 -5.47 -8.62 -5.75
CA GLU A 131 -5.83 -9.45 -4.59
C GLU A 131 -5.38 -8.80 -3.28
N LYS A 132 -4.16 -8.26 -3.24
CA LYS A 132 -3.64 -7.52 -2.07
C LYS A 132 -4.45 -6.25 -1.78
N VAL A 133 -4.84 -5.51 -2.82
CA VAL A 133 -5.66 -4.30 -2.67
C VAL A 133 -7.06 -4.64 -2.15
N GLN A 134 -7.67 -5.73 -2.61
CA GLN A 134 -8.97 -6.20 -2.11
C GLN A 134 -8.89 -6.62 -0.64
N GLN A 135 -7.81 -7.29 -0.22
CA GLN A 135 -7.59 -7.61 1.20
C GLN A 135 -7.42 -6.33 2.05
N LEU A 136 -6.69 -5.33 1.52
CA LEU A 136 -6.58 -4.04 2.18
C LEU A 136 -7.95 -3.37 2.35
N GLU A 137 -8.78 -3.39 1.30
CA GLU A 137 -10.13 -2.83 1.32
C GLU A 137 -10.99 -3.45 2.41
N GLN A 138 -10.98 -4.77 2.55
CA GLN A 138 -11.71 -5.47 3.63
C GLN A 138 -11.26 -5.06 5.03
N HIS A 139 -9.96 -4.90 5.24
CA HIS A 139 -9.42 -4.42 6.52
C HIS A 139 -9.82 -2.96 6.80
N VAL A 140 -9.81 -2.11 5.76
CA VAL A 140 -10.21 -0.70 5.86
C VAL A 140 -11.71 -0.58 6.14
N GLU A 141 -12.55 -1.38 5.48
CA GLU A 141 -13.99 -1.43 5.72
C GLU A 141 -14.28 -1.85 7.17
N SER A 142 -13.64 -2.92 7.65
CA SER A 142 -13.74 -3.36 9.05
C SER A 142 -13.37 -2.25 10.04
N TYR A 143 -12.35 -1.47 9.72
CA TYR A 143 -11.95 -0.31 10.51
C TYR A 143 -13.00 0.82 10.49
N PHE A 144 -13.56 1.16 9.32
CA PHE A 144 -14.62 2.17 9.21
C PHE A 144 -15.89 1.76 9.95
N VAL A 145 -16.29 0.49 9.89
CA VAL A 145 -17.42 -0.03 10.67
C VAL A 145 -17.17 0.16 12.16
N ALA A 146 -15.96 -0.21 12.65
CA ALA A 146 -15.61 -0.07 14.05
C ALA A 146 -15.60 1.38 14.53
N ILE A 147 -15.11 2.32 13.71
CA ILE A 147 -15.15 3.75 14.03
C ILE A 147 -16.58 4.27 14.07
N SER A 148 -17.39 3.99 13.04
CA SER A 148 -18.75 4.49 12.94
C SER A 148 -19.59 4.04 14.14
N GLN A 149 -19.50 2.77 14.51
CA GLN A 149 -20.19 2.24 15.70
C GLN A 149 -19.77 2.95 16.98
N ARG A 150 -18.46 3.23 17.14
CA ARG A 150 -17.94 3.89 18.33
C ARG A 150 -18.38 5.35 18.40
N VAL A 151 -18.32 6.07 17.29
CA VAL A 151 -18.71 7.49 17.21
C VAL A 151 -20.21 7.65 17.47
N THR A 152 -21.05 6.84 16.84
CA THR A 152 -22.50 6.87 17.11
C THR A 152 -22.81 6.60 18.58
N GLY A 153 -22.14 5.61 19.18
CA GLY A 153 -22.30 5.32 20.61
C GLY A 153 -21.83 6.46 21.53
N LEU A 154 -20.86 7.29 21.11
CA LEU A 154 -20.44 8.48 21.87
C LEU A 154 -21.48 9.60 21.76
N ILE A 155 -22.02 9.85 20.56
CA ILE A 155 -23.05 10.87 20.32
C ILE A 155 -24.32 10.57 21.13
N GLU A 156 -24.75 9.31 21.17
CA GLU A 156 -25.92 8.89 21.96
C GLU A 156 -25.72 9.09 23.47
N GLN A 157 -24.50 8.98 23.97
CA GLN A 157 -24.18 9.22 25.39
C GLN A 157 -24.17 10.70 25.74
N GLU A 158 -23.71 11.56 24.82
CA GLU A 158 -23.73 13.01 24.99
C GLU A 158 -25.15 13.58 24.91
N THR A 159 -26.00 13.04 24.04
CA THR A 159 -27.40 13.49 23.88
C THR A 159 -28.29 13.13 25.07
N ARG A 160 -27.88 12.16 25.90
CA ARG A 160 -28.60 11.75 27.13
C ARG A 160 -28.13 12.47 28.39
N ARG A 161 -27.13 13.35 28.29
CA ARG A 161 -26.64 14.21 29.38
C ARG A 161 -27.23 15.61 29.27
#